data_AF-A0A821E2F5-F1
#
_entry.id   AF-A0A821E2F5-F1
#
_cell.length_a   1.000
_cell.length_b   1.000
_cell.length_c   1.000
_cell.angle_alpha   90.00
_cell.angle_beta   90.00
_cell.angle_gamma   90.00
#
_symmetry.space_group_name_H-M   'P 1'
#
loop_
_entity.id
_entity.type
_entity.pdbx_description
1 polymer ?
#
loop_
_entity_poly.entity_id
_entity_poly.type
_entity_poly.pdbx_seq_one_letter_code
_entity_poly.pdbx_strand_id
1 'polypeptide(L)'
;GHTIALLKEWNELHSGTSAQTCQIINAFDDFLSNINYPHSIHRRVKCFRKFNDWKASELRLFLLYLALPFLLYFSSYFSPLLVYHFSLYAIYVRTLCKFDERQHVYDVRPFIETHLQRFSEFYKSKELLSTHCNVHLWQQVIRHGSLSSTRYD
;
A
#
# COMPACT_ATOMS: atom_id res chain seq x y z
N GLY A 1 -0.07 5.79 -4.03
CA GLY A 1 -1.09 6.84 -4.24
C GLY A 1 -2.51 6.32 -4.16
N HIS A 2 -2.83 5.16 -4.74
CA HIS A 2 -4.23 4.79 -5.04
C HIS A 2 -4.93 3.95 -3.97
N THR A 3 -4.24 3.06 -3.27
CA THR A 3 -4.76 2.44 -2.02
C THR A 3 -5.09 3.48 -0.97
N ILE A 4 -4.33 4.57 -0.97
CA ILE A 4 -4.55 5.76 -0.15
C ILE A 4 -5.77 6.51 -0.65
N ALA A 5 -6.00 6.58 -1.97
CA ALA A 5 -7.21 7.15 -2.53
C ALA A 5 -8.45 6.32 -2.17
N LEU A 6 -8.36 4.98 -2.13
CA LEU A 6 -9.46 4.13 -1.67
C LEU A 6 -9.67 4.17 -0.16
N LEU A 7 -8.59 4.21 0.63
CA LEU A 7 -8.69 4.42 2.07
C LEU A 7 -9.20 5.83 2.39
N LYS A 8 -8.87 6.83 1.57
CA LYS A 8 -9.45 8.19 1.63
C LYS A 8 -10.89 8.21 1.21
N GLU A 9 -11.24 7.61 0.10
CA GLU A 9 -12.62 7.57 -0.39
C GLU A 9 -13.48 6.80 0.61
N TRP A 10 -12.99 5.68 1.15
CA TRP A 10 -13.63 4.98 2.25
C TRP A 10 -13.74 5.88 3.49
N ASN A 11 -12.66 6.54 3.91
CA ASN A 11 -12.69 7.45 5.05
C ASN A 11 -13.68 8.60 4.81
N GLU A 12 -13.67 9.25 3.67
CA GLU A 12 -14.52 10.40 3.29
C GLU A 12 -15.99 10.00 3.15
N LEU A 13 -16.29 8.88 2.49
CA LEU A 13 -17.65 8.33 2.37
C LEU A 13 -18.25 7.98 3.73
N HIS A 14 -17.41 7.64 4.71
CA HIS A 14 -17.87 7.18 6.01
C HIS A 14 -17.68 8.24 7.12
N SER A 15 -16.89 9.30 6.89
CA SER A 15 -16.62 10.42 7.82
C SER A 15 -17.89 11.21 8.17
N GLY A 16 -18.94 11.10 7.35
CA GLY A 16 -20.28 11.57 7.66
C GLY A 16 -21.19 10.41 8.06
N THR A 17 -21.78 10.49 9.25
CA THR A 17 -23.12 9.95 9.55
C THR A 17 -23.35 8.44 9.72
N SER A 18 -22.49 7.69 10.43
CA SER A 18 -22.97 6.49 11.15
C SER A 18 -22.14 6.15 12.39
N ALA A 19 -22.79 5.67 13.47
CA ALA A 19 -22.11 5.16 14.67
C ALA A 19 -21.18 3.97 14.34
N GLN A 20 -21.53 3.20 13.31
CA GLN A 20 -20.76 2.06 12.81
C GLN A 20 -19.43 2.51 12.19
N THR A 21 -19.40 3.63 11.46
CA THR A 21 -18.13 4.17 10.96
C THR A 21 -17.19 4.52 12.10
N CYS A 22 -17.70 5.23 13.12
CA CYS A 22 -16.89 5.66 14.24
C CYS A 22 -16.24 4.45 14.95
N GLN A 23 -16.98 3.34 15.07
CA GLN A 23 -16.45 2.09 15.62
C GLN A 23 -15.35 1.49 14.75
N ILE A 24 -15.50 1.49 13.42
CA ILE A 24 -14.47 0.96 12.51
C ILE A 24 -13.21 1.83 12.54
N ILE A 25 -13.35 3.16 12.51
CA ILE A 25 -12.20 4.07 12.61
C ILE A 25 -11.50 3.92 13.96
N ASN A 26 -12.24 3.73 15.06
CA ASN A 26 -11.64 3.44 16.37
C ASN A 26 -10.86 2.13 16.32
N ALA A 27 -11.41 1.06 15.72
CA ALA A 27 -10.69 -0.20 15.56
C ALA A 27 -9.42 -0.04 14.71
N PHE A 28 -9.45 0.79 13.66
CA PHE A 28 -8.28 1.12 12.86
C PHE A 28 -7.21 1.87 13.68
N ASP A 29 -7.63 2.85 14.46
CA ASP A 29 -6.75 3.62 15.34
C ASP A 29 -6.12 2.74 16.43
N ASP A 30 -6.90 1.84 17.02
CA ASP A 30 -6.45 0.86 18.02
C ASP A 30 -5.42 -0.09 17.40
N PHE A 31 -5.70 -0.63 16.21
CA PHE A 31 -4.75 -1.48 15.50
C PHE A 31 -3.43 -0.75 15.27
N LEU A 32 -3.47 0.48 14.71
CA LEU A 32 -2.26 1.25 14.39
C LEU A 32 -1.46 1.66 15.64
N SER A 33 -2.15 1.92 16.76
CA SER A 33 -1.53 2.31 18.04
C SER A 33 -0.85 1.14 18.75
N ASN A 34 -1.32 -0.09 18.53
CA ASN A 34 -0.79 -1.32 19.13
C ASN A 34 0.34 -1.98 18.30
N ILE A 35 0.76 -1.36 17.19
CA ILE A 35 1.87 -1.89 16.39
C ILE A 35 3.18 -1.71 17.16
N ASN A 36 3.85 -2.83 17.44
CA ASN A 36 5.20 -2.83 17.97
C ASN A 36 6.21 -2.67 16.81
N TYR A 37 6.63 -1.43 16.56
CA TYR A 37 7.60 -1.13 15.51
C TYR A 37 9.01 -1.57 15.93
N PRO A 38 9.80 -2.18 15.02
CA PRO A 38 11.23 -2.41 15.24
C PRO A 38 11.96 -1.11 15.62
N HIS A 39 13.00 -1.20 16.45
CA HIS A 39 13.77 -0.04 16.92
C HIS A 39 14.36 0.84 15.80
N SER A 40 14.59 0.27 14.61
CA SER A 40 15.08 0.96 13.43
C SER A 40 14.04 1.88 12.77
N ILE A 41 12.77 1.78 13.16
CA ILE A 41 11.68 2.61 12.63
C ILE A 41 11.41 3.77 13.58
N HIS A 42 12.04 4.92 13.30
CA HIS A 42 11.90 6.12 14.13
C HIS A 42 10.58 6.88 13.92
N ARG A 43 9.88 6.65 12.80
CA ARG A 43 8.62 7.33 12.48
C ARG A 43 7.44 6.36 12.58
N ARG A 44 6.43 6.72 13.37
CA ARG A 44 5.20 5.94 13.52
C ARG A 44 4.10 6.50 12.64
N VAL A 45 3.22 5.62 12.18
CA VAL A 45 2.00 6.04 11.51
C VAL A 45 1.07 6.68 12.54
N LYS A 46 0.47 7.82 12.19
CA LYS A 46 -0.53 8.47 13.05
C LYS A 46 -1.84 7.67 13.05
N CYS A 47 -2.78 8.04 13.91
CA CYS A 47 -4.14 7.52 13.83
C CYS A 47 -4.73 7.71 12.43
N PHE A 48 -5.53 6.73 12.01
CA PHE A 48 -6.25 6.70 10.75
C PHE A 48 -7.25 7.86 10.67
N ARG A 49 -7.83 8.30 11.78
CA ARG A 49 -8.69 9.50 11.77
C ARG A 49 -8.01 10.75 11.21
N LYS A 50 -6.69 10.86 11.35
CA LYS A 50 -5.87 11.94 10.80
C LYS A 50 -5.20 11.57 9.47
N PHE A 51 -5.77 10.65 8.71
CA PHE A 51 -5.18 10.14 7.46
C PHE A 51 -4.78 11.25 6.49
N ASN A 52 -5.59 12.30 6.39
CA ASN A 52 -5.32 13.44 5.51
C ASN A 52 -4.11 14.29 5.97
N ASP A 53 -3.73 14.21 7.24
CA ASP A 53 -2.58 14.91 7.82
C ASP A 53 -1.30 14.06 7.85
N TRP A 54 -1.32 12.89 7.23
CA TRP A 54 -0.14 12.02 7.16
C TRP A 54 0.92 12.63 6.24
N LYS A 55 2.15 12.70 6.75
CA LYS A 55 3.32 13.09 5.96
C LYS A 55 3.64 12.00 4.95
N ALA A 56 4.27 12.37 3.84
CA ALA A 56 4.68 11.42 2.78
C ALA A 56 5.51 10.23 3.31
N SER A 57 6.33 10.44 4.33
CA SER A 57 7.09 9.36 4.98
C SER A 57 6.22 8.40 5.80
N GLU A 58 5.18 8.90 6.47
CA GLU A 58 4.24 8.08 7.27
C GLU A 58 3.39 7.23 6.33
N LEU A 59 2.96 7.86 5.25
CA LEU A 59 2.27 7.24 4.13
C LEU A 59 3.09 6.13 3.46
N ARG A 60 4.37 6.40 3.18
CA ARG A 60 5.30 5.43 2.61
C ARG A 60 5.49 4.24 3.54
N LEU A 61 5.66 4.49 4.84
CA LEU A 61 5.82 3.45 5.85
C LEU A 61 4.56 2.57 5.94
N PHE A 62 3.39 3.19 5.98
CA PHE A 62 2.12 2.47 5.96
C PHE A 62 2.03 1.58 4.72
N LEU A 63 2.22 2.14 3.52
CA LEU A 63 2.11 1.38 2.28
C LEU A 63 3.08 0.19 2.18
N LEU A 64 4.34 0.39 2.59
CA LEU A 64 5.37 -0.64 2.43
C LEU A 64 5.20 -1.77 3.45
N TYR A 65 4.88 -1.44 4.69
CA TYR A 65 4.98 -2.38 5.81
C TYR A 65 3.63 -2.77 6.40
N LEU A 66 2.68 -1.83 6.50
CA LEU A 66 1.47 -2.01 7.30
C LEU A 66 0.19 -2.23 6.48
N ALA A 67 0.13 -1.71 5.26
CA ALA A 67 -1.10 -1.67 4.48
C ALA A 67 -1.64 -3.07 4.18
N LEU A 68 -0.76 -4.04 3.87
CA LEU A 68 -1.18 -5.41 3.62
C LEU A 68 -1.68 -6.11 4.91
N PRO A 69 -0.92 -6.15 6.03
CA PRO A 69 -1.44 -6.64 7.31
C PRO A 69 -2.75 -5.98 7.74
N PHE A 70 -2.85 -4.66 7.57
CA PHE A 70 -4.04 -3.88 7.89
C PHE A 70 -5.25 -4.33 7.06
N LEU A 71 -5.10 -4.44 5.74
CA LEU A 71 -6.17 -4.89 4.85
C LEU A 71 -6.59 -6.34 5.11
N LEU A 72 -5.65 -7.22 5.48
CA LEU A 72 -5.96 -8.60 5.85
C LEU A 72 -6.74 -8.66 7.18
N TYR A 73 -6.27 -7.93 8.19
CA TYR A 73 -6.91 -7.87 9.50
C TYR A 73 -8.33 -7.33 9.42
N PHE A 74 -8.54 -6.30 8.59
CA PHE A 74 -9.84 -5.67 8.37
C PHE A 74 -10.54 -6.14 7.10
N SER A 75 -10.21 -7.33 6.59
CA SER A 75 -10.72 -7.85 5.32
C SER A 75 -12.25 -7.97 5.26
N SER A 76 -12.92 -8.12 6.39
CA SER A 76 -14.40 -8.10 6.47
C SER A 76 -15.01 -6.75 6.09
N TYR A 77 -14.26 -5.66 6.18
CA TYR A 77 -14.69 -4.31 5.81
C TYR A 77 -14.31 -3.93 4.38
N PHE A 78 -13.55 -4.78 3.67
CA PHE A 78 -13.08 -4.53 2.32
C PHE A 78 -13.55 -5.63 1.36
N SER A 79 -13.70 -5.29 0.09
CA SER A 79 -13.96 -6.31 -0.93
C SER A 79 -12.76 -7.27 -1.01
N PRO A 80 -12.98 -8.61 -1.03
CA PRO A 80 -11.89 -9.58 -1.22
C PRO A 80 -11.09 -9.31 -2.49
N LEU A 81 -11.75 -8.83 -3.55
CA LEU A 81 -11.10 -8.44 -4.79
C LEU A 81 -10.15 -7.26 -4.61
N LEU A 82 -10.52 -6.28 -3.76
CA LEU A 82 -9.65 -5.15 -3.44
C LEU A 82 -8.40 -5.60 -2.68
N VAL A 83 -8.58 -6.46 -1.68
CA VAL A 83 -7.47 -7.01 -0.88
C VAL A 83 -6.51 -7.80 -1.79
N TYR A 84 -7.05 -8.66 -2.66
CA TYR A 84 -6.28 -9.37 -3.68
C TYR A 84 -5.51 -8.40 -4.59
N HIS A 85 -6.19 -7.40 -5.14
CA HIS A 85 -5.61 -6.44 -6.07
C HIS A 85 -4.48 -5.62 -5.43
N PHE A 86 -4.63 -5.23 -4.16
CA PHE A 86 -3.56 -4.56 -3.43
C PHE A 86 -2.41 -5.51 -3.09
N SER A 87 -2.70 -6.78 -2.76
CA SER A 87 -1.69 -7.78 -2.45
C SER A 87 -0.73 -7.99 -3.61
N LEU A 88 -1.24 -8.04 -4.85
CA LEU A 88 -0.40 -8.13 -6.06
C LEU A 88 0.61 -6.97 -6.13
N TYR A 89 0.15 -5.75 -5.90
CA TYR A 89 1.01 -4.57 -5.92
C TYR A 89 2.01 -4.57 -4.75
N ALA A 90 1.58 -4.95 -3.55
CA ALA A 90 2.45 -5.02 -2.37
C ALA A 90 3.57 -6.06 -2.56
N ILE A 91 3.25 -7.22 -3.12
CA ILE A 91 4.23 -8.26 -3.47
C ILE A 91 5.22 -7.73 -4.50
N TYR A 92 4.72 -7.15 -5.60
CA TYR A 92 5.55 -6.55 -6.65
C TYR A 92 6.56 -5.55 -6.07
N VAL A 93 6.09 -4.54 -5.33
CA VAL A 93 6.96 -3.49 -4.76
C VAL A 93 7.97 -4.08 -3.77
N ARG A 94 7.57 -5.04 -2.93
CA ARG A 94 8.48 -5.67 -1.96
C ARG A 94 9.59 -6.46 -2.64
N THR A 95 9.27 -7.24 -3.67
CA THR A 95 10.27 -7.95 -4.46
C THR A 95 11.23 -7.00 -5.16
N LEU A 96 10.74 -5.87 -5.69
CA LEU A 96 11.61 -4.85 -6.28
C LEU A 96 12.53 -4.15 -5.26
N CYS A 97 12.09 -4.04 -4.00
CA CYS A 97 12.91 -3.52 -2.91
C CYS A 97 14.00 -4.50 -2.48
N LYS A 98 13.71 -5.81 -2.50
CA LYS A 98 14.66 -6.85 -2.09
C LYS A 98 14.40 -8.15 -2.87
N PHE A 99 15.43 -8.62 -3.57
CA PHE A 99 15.46 -9.89 -4.27
C PHE A 99 16.90 -10.43 -4.22
N ASP A 100 17.03 -11.76 -4.13
CA ASP A 100 18.34 -12.42 -4.19
C ASP A 100 18.76 -12.67 -5.64
N GLU A 101 17.80 -13.00 -6.51
CA GLU A 101 18.01 -13.27 -7.93
C GLU A 101 17.19 -12.33 -8.82
N ARG A 102 17.78 -11.89 -9.93
CA ARG A 102 17.06 -11.08 -10.93
C ARG A 102 15.84 -11.82 -11.51
N GLN A 103 15.85 -13.15 -11.50
CA GLN A 103 14.71 -13.96 -11.93
C GLN A 103 13.44 -13.61 -11.15
N HIS A 104 13.54 -13.39 -9.84
CA HIS A 104 12.39 -12.99 -9.02
C HIS A 104 11.74 -11.68 -9.49
N VAL A 105 12.54 -10.74 -10.04
CA VAL A 105 12.02 -9.49 -10.60
C VAL A 105 11.23 -9.74 -11.89
N TYR A 106 11.66 -10.69 -12.72
CA TYR A 106 10.90 -11.13 -13.90
C TYR A 106 9.62 -11.86 -13.49
N ASP A 107 9.68 -12.72 -12.48
CA ASP A 107 8.54 -13.53 -12.03
C ASP A 107 7.40 -12.68 -11.44
N VAL A 108 7.71 -11.53 -10.84
CA VAL A 108 6.68 -10.61 -10.31
C VAL A 108 6.16 -9.61 -11.34
N ARG A 109 6.71 -9.58 -12.56
CA ARG A 109 6.22 -8.69 -13.62
C ARG A 109 4.71 -8.87 -13.92
N PRO A 110 4.16 -10.10 -14.02
CA PRO A 110 2.72 -10.28 -14.27
C PRO A 110 1.85 -9.64 -13.18
N PHE A 111 2.36 -9.49 -11.95
CA PHE A 111 1.60 -8.94 -10.82
C PHE A 111 1.26 -7.47 -11.05
N ILE A 112 2.22 -6.67 -11.56
CA ILE A 112 1.94 -5.27 -11.89
C ILE A 112 1.08 -5.14 -13.15
N GLU A 113 1.26 -6.02 -14.13
CA GLU A 113 0.43 -6.03 -15.34
C GLU A 113 -1.04 -6.32 -15.01
N THR A 114 -1.30 -7.35 -14.21
CA THR A 114 -2.66 -7.67 -13.71
C THR A 114 -3.24 -6.56 -12.85
N HIS A 115 -2.43 -5.96 -11.96
CA HIS A 115 -2.86 -4.83 -11.14
C HIS A 115 -3.26 -3.60 -11.99
N LEU A 116 -2.60 -3.37 -13.13
CA LEU A 116 -2.91 -2.23 -13.98
C LEU A 116 -4.11 -2.50 -14.88
N GLN A 117 -4.22 -3.70 -15.43
CA GLN A 117 -5.39 -4.10 -16.25
C GLN A 117 -6.70 -3.93 -15.49
N ARG A 118 -6.71 -4.24 -14.20
CA ARG A 118 -7.90 -4.15 -13.34
C ARG A 118 -7.98 -2.87 -12.53
N PHE A 119 -7.06 -1.94 -12.75
CA PHE A 119 -6.95 -0.73 -11.95
C PHE A 119 -8.23 0.11 -12.04
N SER A 120 -8.78 0.31 -13.23
CA SER A 120 -10.01 1.08 -13.42
C SER A 120 -11.25 0.45 -12.77
N GLU A 121 -11.25 -0.87 -12.54
CA GLU A 121 -12.35 -1.58 -11.86
C GLU A 121 -12.43 -1.21 -10.38
N PHE A 122 -11.29 -0.96 -9.74
CA PHE A 122 -11.20 -0.74 -8.29
C PHE A 122 -10.95 0.71 -7.91
N TYR A 123 -10.35 1.51 -8.78
CA TYR A 123 -9.97 2.89 -8.49
C TYR A 123 -10.69 3.82 -9.46
N LYS A 124 -11.60 4.66 -8.95
CA LYS A 124 -12.39 5.61 -9.77
C LYS A 124 -11.55 6.70 -10.46
N SER A 125 -10.25 6.77 -10.20
CA SER A 125 -9.36 7.78 -10.81
C SER A 125 -8.93 7.35 -12.21
N LYS A 126 -8.97 8.29 -13.17
CA LYS A 126 -8.28 8.15 -14.46
C LYS A 126 -6.82 7.77 -14.22
N GLU A 127 -6.29 6.84 -14.99
CA GLU A 127 -4.88 6.41 -14.91
C GLU A 127 -3.97 7.65 -14.85
N LEU A 128 -3.37 7.88 -13.69
CA LEU A 128 -2.35 8.91 -13.54
C LEU A 128 -1.07 8.41 -14.21
N LEU A 129 -0.33 9.32 -14.85
CA LEU A 129 1.00 9.07 -15.41
C LEU A 129 1.92 8.30 -14.43
N SER A 130 1.79 8.58 -13.12
CA SER A 130 2.49 7.88 -12.05
C SER A 130 2.17 6.39 -11.92
N THR A 131 0.98 5.96 -12.32
CA THR A 131 0.56 4.55 -12.33
C THR A 131 1.22 3.82 -13.49
N HIS A 132 1.32 4.47 -14.66
CA HIS A 132 2.02 3.95 -15.83
C HIS A 132 3.52 3.79 -15.59
N CYS A 133 4.15 4.70 -14.84
CA CYS A 133 5.56 4.56 -14.44
C CYS A 133 5.83 3.25 -13.67
N ASN A 134 4.84 2.66 -13.00
CA ASN A 134 5.04 1.39 -12.28
C ASN A 134 5.23 0.20 -13.23
N VAL A 135 4.72 0.26 -14.48
CA VAL A 135 4.92 -0.77 -15.52
C VAL A 135 6.40 -0.96 -15.81
N HIS A 136 7.15 0.14 -15.85
CA HIS A 136 8.56 0.14 -16.23
C HIS A 136 9.50 -0.01 -15.03
N LEU A 137 8.97 -0.02 -13.81
CA LEU A 137 9.78 0.01 -12.60
C LEU A 137 10.65 -1.25 -12.46
N TRP A 138 10.13 -2.43 -12.82
CA TRP A 138 10.93 -3.67 -12.84
C TRP A 138 12.11 -3.58 -13.82
N GLN A 139 11.93 -2.92 -14.98
CA GLN A 139 13.01 -2.72 -15.96
C GLN A 139 14.11 -1.83 -15.39
N GLN A 140 13.73 -0.79 -14.66
CA GLN A 140 14.67 0.08 -13.97
C GLN A 140 15.44 -0.71 -12.89
N VAL A 141 14.76 -1.57 -12.15
CA VAL A 141 15.38 -2.42 -11.12
C VAL A 141 16.36 -3.43 -11.70
N ILE A 142 16.02 -4.05 -12.83
CA ILE A 142 16.94 -4.94 -13.55
C ILE A 142 18.21 -4.19 -13.98
N ARG A 143 18.08 -2.94 -14.44
CA ARG A 143 19.19 -2.13 -14.95
C ARG A 143 20.04 -1.50 -13.85
N HIS A 144 19.42 -1.06 -12.76
CA HIS A 144 20.05 -0.18 -11.77
C HIS A 144 20.16 -0.78 -10.36
N GLY A 145 19.63 -1.98 -10.14
CA GLY A 145 19.59 -2.63 -8.84
C GLY A 145 18.28 -2.35 -8.08
N SER A 146 18.20 -2.85 -6.85
CA SER A 146 16.98 -2.81 -6.05
C SER A 146 16.52 -1.38 -5.72
N LEU A 147 15.22 -1.23 -5.44
CA LEU A 147 14.66 0.06 -5.00
C LEU A 147 15.10 0.46 -3.59
N SER A 148 15.62 -0.47 -2.79
CA SER A 148 16.19 -0.13 -1.49
C SER A 148 17.61 0.38 -1.67
N SER A 149 17.75 1.70 -1.57
CA SER A 149 19.05 2.36 -1.40
C SER A 149 19.60 2.04 -0.01
N THR A 150 20.08 0.83 0.18
CA THR A 150 21.08 0.51 1.18
C THR A 150 22.14 -0.30 0.45
N ARG A 151 23.14 0.40 -0.11
CA ARG A 151 24.48 -0.18 -0.18
C ARG A 151 24.89 -0.40 1.28
N TYR A 152 24.66 -1.60 1.78
CA TYR A 152 25.51 -2.10 2.85
C TYR A 152 26.75 -2.62 2.14
N ASP A 153 27.77 -1.76 2.10
CA ASP A 153 29.15 -2.24 2.15
C ASP A 153 29.38 -2.87 3.54
#